data_AF-A0A7W2YE08-F1
#
_entry.id   AF-A0A7W2YE08-F1
#
_cell.length_a   1.000
_cell.length_b   1.000
_cell.length_c   1.000
_cell.angle_alpha   90.00
_cell.angle_beta   90.00
_cell.angle_gamma   90.00
#
_symmetry.space_group_name_H-M   'P 1'
#
loop_
_entity.id
_entity.type
_entity.pdbx_description
1 polymer ?
#
loop_
_entity_poly.entity_id
_entity_poly.type
_entity_poly.pdbx_seq_one_letter_code
_entity_poly.pdbx_strand_id
1 'polypeptide(L)'
;MDVELKIQPDKKIVLSSFVNIMDGSGSCSLSIQSGRFSYSTGEFYFDCLYKFTNEVKQMYQSLSGSAELNYHYEREYLKFEAKSMGHIEFSGEFIEYGEIQQELSCGFIFDQSYLPNFIEQLERVIQTKYS
;
A
#
# COMPACT_ATOMS: atom_id res chain seq x y z
N MET A 1 14.53 -1.61 -5.00
CA MET A 1 14.32 -0.64 -3.91
C MET A 1 12.96 -0.96 -3.37
N ASP A 2 12.91 -1.16 -2.06
CA ASP A 2 11.74 -1.68 -1.39
C ASP A 2 11.15 -0.52 -0.60
N VAL A 3 9.83 -0.53 -0.48
CA VAL A 3 9.06 0.41 0.33
C VAL A 3 8.45 -0.40 1.46
N GLU A 4 8.90 -0.15 2.68
CA GLU A 4 8.44 -0.87 3.87
C GLU A 4 7.71 0.07 4.84
N LEU A 5 6.44 -0.23 5.12
CA LEU A 5 5.73 0.27 6.29
C LEU A 5 5.98 -0.72 7.44
N LYS A 6 6.93 -0.41 8.31
CA LYS A 6 7.32 -1.28 9.43
C LYS A 6 6.79 -0.77 10.76
N ILE A 7 5.81 -1.48 11.33
CA ILE A 7 5.24 -1.15 12.64
C ILE A 7 5.96 -1.95 13.74
N GLN A 8 6.08 -3.26 13.53
CA GLN A 8 6.76 -4.23 14.40
C GLN A 8 7.43 -5.31 13.54
N PRO A 9 8.33 -6.15 14.08
CA PRO A 9 8.98 -7.21 13.30
C PRO A 9 8.02 -8.14 12.55
N ASP A 10 6.84 -8.41 13.11
CA ASP A 10 5.77 -9.25 12.59
C ASP A 10 4.54 -8.46 12.10
N LYS A 11 4.65 -7.13 12.00
CA LYS A 11 3.59 -6.27 11.47
C LYS A 11 4.13 -5.24 10.50
N LYS A 12 3.94 -5.51 9.20
CA LYS A 12 4.51 -4.70 8.13
C LYS A 12 3.80 -4.88 6.79
N ILE A 13 3.99 -3.91 5.91
CA ILE A 13 3.66 -3.97 4.48
C ILE A 13 4.94 -3.68 3.70
N VAL A 14 5.26 -4.52 2.73
CA VAL A 14 6.42 -4.36 1.84
C VAL A 14 5.94 -4.34 0.40
N LEU A 15 6.32 -3.29 -0.32
CA LEU A 15 6.19 -3.19 -1.78
C LEU A 15 7.61 -3.25 -2.37
N SER A 16 7.86 -4.13 -3.32
CA SER A 16 9.18 -4.30 -3.91
C SER A 16 9.10 -4.59 -5.42
N SER A 17 10.23 -4.67 -6.09
CA SER A 17 10.28 -5.04 -7.53
C SER A 17 9.41 -4.16 -8.44
N PHE A 18 9.33 -2.85 -8.16
CA PHE A 18 8.52 -1.92 -8.94
C PHE A 18 8.86 -1.93 -10.43
N VAL A 19 7.84 -2.13 -11.26
CA VAL A 19 7.85 -2.03 -12.71
C VAL A 19 6.92 -0.89 -13.12
N ASN A 20 7.43 0.04 -13.93
CA ASN A 20 6.62 1.06 -14.60
C ASN A 20 6.10 0.46 -15.91
N ILE A 21 4.81 0.57 -16.17
CA ILE A 21 4.18 -0.04 -17.34
C ILE A 21 3.83 1.04 -18.40
N MET A 22 3.33 2.21 -17.99
CA MET A 22 3.19 3.50 -18.71
C MET A 22 2.15 4.38 -17.99
N ASP A 23 2.05 5.69 -18.28
CA ASP A 23 0.96 6.58 -17.83
C ASP A 23 0.75 6.67 -16.30
N GLY A 24 1.80 6.39 -15.52
CA GLY A 24 1.74 6.37 -14.06
C GLY A 24 1.19 5.07 -13.47
N SER A 25 0.83 4.09 -14.31
CA SER A 25 0.52 2.72 -13.93
C SER A 25 1.78 1.88 -13.75
N GLY A 26 1.67 0.85 -12.92
CA GLY A 26 2.76 -0.07 -12.66
C GLY A 26 2.33 -1.32 -11.91
N SER A 27 3.33 -2.14 -11.62
CA SER A 27 3.18 -3.28 -10.74
C SER A 27 4.34 -3.38 -9.76
N CYS A 28 4.13 -4.13 -8.69
CA CYS A 28 5.15 -4.45 -7.71
C CYS A 28 4.82 -5.80 -7.06
N SER A 29 5.80 -6.40 -6.40
CA SER A 29 5.52 -7.48 -5.45
C SER A 29 5.03 -6.89 -4.14
N LEU A 30 4.02 -7.51 -3.54
CA LEU A 30 3.38 -7.07 -2.30
C LEU A 30 3.52 -8.17 -1.25
N SER A 31 3.93 -7.80 -0.05
CA SER A 31 3.87 -8.66 1.14
C SER A 31 3.25 -7.91 2.30
N ILE A 32 2.29 -8.54 2.97
CA ILE A 32 1.60 -8.03 4.15
C ILE A 32 1.77 -9.07 5.25
N GLN A 33 2.15 -8.62 6.44
CA GLN A 33 2.22 -9.46 7.63
C GLN A 33 1.59 -8.73 8.82
N SER A 34 0.81 -9.46 9.62
CA SER A 34 0.32 -9.02 10.93
C SER A 34 0.20 -10.22 11.87
N GLY A 35 1.18 -10.37 12.74
CA GLY A 35 1.32 -11.52 13.63
C GLY A 35 1.48 -12.82 12.83
N ARG A 36 0.48 -13.70 12.93
CA ARG A 36 0.45 -15.00 12.23
C ARG A 36 -0.18 -14.95 10.84
N PHE A 37 -0.84 -13.85 10.51
CA PHE A 37 -1.47 -13.68 9.20
C PHE A 37 -0.45 -13.07 8.23
N SER A 38 -0.41 -13.63 7.02
CA SER A 38 0.43 -13.15 5.95
C SER A 38 -0.26 -13.30 4.60
N TYR A 39 -0.03 -12.34 3.72
CA TYR A 39 -0.38 -12.40 2.31
C TYR A 39 0.84 -11.96 1.50
N SER A 40 1.06 -12.61 0.35
CA SER A 40 2.12 -12.21 -0.56
C SER A 40 1.76 -12.53 -1.99
N THR A 41 1.96 -11.58 -2.90
CA THR A 41 1.86 -11.77 -4.34
C THR A 41 3.10 -11.23 -5.04
N GLY A 42 3.50 -11.87 -6.13
CA GLY A 42 4.56 -11.37 -7.00
C GLY A 42 4.12 -10.18 -7.84
N GLU A 43 2.82 -10.04 -8.07
CA GLU A 43 2.21 -9.06 -8.97
C GLU A 43 1.01 -8.41 -8.29
N PHE A 44 1.18 -7.17 -7.87
CA PHE A 44 0.12 -6.26 -7.46
C PHE A 44 0.13 -5.06 -8.42
N TYR A 45 -0.93 -4.91 -9.19
CA TYR A 45 -1.09 -3.85 -10.17
C TYR A 45 -1.71 -2.60 -9.54
N PHE A 46 -1.24 -1.43 -9.97
CA PHE A 46 -1.76 -0.16 -9.48
C PHE A 46 -1.65 0.95 -10.51
N ASP A 47 -2.49 1.97 -10.33
CA ASP A 47 -2.45 3.22 -11.08
C ASP A 47 -2.03 4.39 -10.19
N CYS A 48 -1.39 5.37 -10.81
CA CYS A 48 -1.07 6.67 -10.24
C CYS A 48 -0.40 6.61 -8.85
N LEU A 49 0.73 5.90 -8.71
CA LEU A 49 1.49 5.82 -7.44
C LEU A 49 1.82 7.19 -6.82
N TYR A 50 2.03 8.21 -7.67
CA TYR A 50 2.23 9.59 -7.24
C TYR A 50 1.03 10.18 -6.49
N LYS A 51 -0.20 9.92 -6.97
CA LYS A 51 -1.43 10.37 -6.32
C LYS A 51 -1.57 9.72 -4.96
N PHE A 52 -1.43 8.39 -4.88
CA PHE A 52 -1.47 7.66 -3.62
C PHE A 52 -0.45 8.21 -2.62
N THR A 53 0.80 8.41 -3.05
CA THR A 53 1.87 8.94 -2.19
C THR A 53 1.53 10.34 -1.65
N ASN A 54 0.97 11.22 -2.48
CA ASN A 54 0.52 12.53 -2.05
C ASN A 54 -0.66 12.47 -1.08
N GLU A 55 -1.61 11.56 -1.30
CA GLU A 55 -2.75 11.35 -0.39
C GLU A 55 -2.28 10.83 0.97
N VAL A 56 -1.33 9.89 1.02
CA VAL A 56 -0.72 9.44 2.29
C VAL A 56 -0.04 10.61 3.01
N LYS A 57 0.65 11.48 2.28
CA LYS A 57 1.31 12.67 2.83
C LYS A 57 0.32 13.69 3.37
N GLN A 58 -0.77 13.96 2.65
CA GLN A 58 -1.85 14.84 3.10
C GLN A 58 -2.56 14.27 4.31
N MET A 59 -2.80 12.96 4.34
CA MET A 59 -3.39 12.26 5.47
C MET A 59 -2.54 12.41 6.73
N TYR A 60 -1.22 12.21 6.61
CA TYR A 60 -0.26 12.42 7.70
C TYR A 60 -0.27 13.87 8.23
N GLN A 61 -0.37 14.87 7.34
CA GLN A 61 -0.35 16.28 7.71
C GLN A 61 -1.65 16.76 8.34
N SER A 62 -2.79 16.28 7.83
CA SER A 62 -4.12 16.75 8.23
C SER A 62 -4.77 15.93 9.33
N LEU A 63 -4.24 14.74 9.64
CA LEU A 63 -4.85 13.74 10.52
C LEU A 63 -6.23 13.27 10.03
N SER A 64 -6.49 13.37 8.72
CA SER A 64 -7.80 13.12 8.11
C SER A 64 -7.68 12.64 6.66
N GLY A 65 -8.74 12.05 6.13
CA GLY A 65 -8.78 11.57 4.74
C GLY A 65 -8.30 10.12 4.58
N SER A 66 -8.12 9.72 3.33
CA SER A 66 -7.72 8.36 2.96
C SER A 66 -6.84 8.38 1.72
N ALA A 67 -6.02 7.34 1.56
CA ALA A 67 -5.23 7.08 0.38
C ALA A 67 -5.49 5.64 -0.07
N GLU A 68 -5.77 5.45 -1.35
CA GLU A 68 -6.05 4.13 -1.94
C GLU A 68 -5.14 3.91 -3.14
N LEU A 69 -4.51 2.74 -3.18
CA LEU A 69 -3.70 2.25 -4.28
C LEU A 69 -4.40 1.03 -4.87
N ASN A 70 -4.84 1.15 -6.11
CA ASN A 70 -5.52 0.10 -6.87
C ASN A 70 -5.25 0.29 -8.37
N TYR A 71 -5.58 -0.72 -9.16
CA TYR A 71 -5.64 -0.61 -10.62
C TYR A 71 -7.08 -0.33 -11.05
N HIS A 72 -7.27 0.51 -12.07
CA HIS A 72 -8.59 0.96 -12.50
C HIS A 72 -9.56 -0.20 -12.73
N TYR A 73 -10.77 -0.08 -12.16
CA TYR A 73 -11.87 -1.05 -12.23
C TYR A 73 -11.61 -2.42 -11.59
N GLU A 74 -10.43 -2.64 -10.99
CA GLU A 74 -10.15 -3.83 -10.20
C GLU A 74 -10.69 -3.69 -8.78
N ARG A 75 -11.05 -4.83 -8.18
CA ARG A 75 -11.46 -4.90 -6.78
C ARG A 75 -10.29 -4.94 -5.81
N GLU A 76 -9.10 -5.28 -6.29
CA GLU A 76 -7.92 -5.39 -5.43
C GLU A 76 -7.38 -4.01 -5.05
N TYR A 77 -7.06 -3.81 -3.77
CA TYR A 77 -6.60 -2.51 -3.29
C TYR A 77 -5.73 -2.60 -2.02
N LEU A 78 -4.96 -1.53 -1.81
CA LEU A 78 -4.40 -1.15 -0.52
C LEU A 78 -4.96 0.21 -0.12
N LYS A 79 -5.55 0.31 1.06
CA LYS A 79 -6.16 1.55 1.53
C LYS A 79 -5.69 1.89 2.93
N PHE A 80 -5.33 3.15 3.11
CA PHE A 80 -5.13 3.78 4.41
C PHE A 80 -6.21 4.81 4.67
N GLU A 81 -6.74 4.83 5.88
CA GLU A 81 -7.73 5.80 6.31
C GLU A 81 -7.38 6.36 7.68
N ALA A 82 -7.31 7.69 7.79
CA ALA A 82 -7.10 8.34 9.07
C ALA A 82 -8.33 8.19 9.97
N LYS A 83 -8.07 7.80 11.21
CA LYS A 83 -9.03 7.73 12.30
C LYS A 83 -8.68 8.80 13.34
N SER A 84 -9.43 8.81 14.44
CA SER A 84 -9.19 9.76 15.53
C SER A 84 -7.80 9.59 16.16
N MET A 85 -7.23 10.68 16.65
CA MET A 85 -5.99 10.70 17.47
C MET A 85 -4.73 10.20 16.75
N GLY A 86 -4.66 10.32 15.42
CA GLY A 86 -3.48 9.90 14.64
C GLY A 86 -3.39 8.40 14.39
N HIS A 87 -4.44 7.64 14.73
CA HIS A 87 -4.57 6.26 14.29
C HIS A 87 -4.87 6.19 12.80
N ILE A 88 -4.26 5.22 12.12
CA ILE A 88 -4.48 4.91 10.72
C ILE A 88 -4.98 3.47 10.63
N GLU A 89 -6.08 3.28 9.93
CA GLU A 89 -6.55 1.95 9.55
C GLU A 89 -5.97 1.59 8.19
N PHE A 90 -5.31 0.44 8.11
CA PHE A 90 -4.99 -0.23 6.86
C PHE A 90 -6.07 -1.27 6.56
N SER A 91 -6.51 -1.31 5.31
CA SER A 91 -7.31 -2.40 4.74
C SER A 91 -6.81 -2.76 3.35
N GLY A 92 -6.95 -4.02 2.97
CA GLY A 92 -6.69 -4.49 1.61
C GLY A 92 -7.56 -5.68 1.25
N GLU A 93 -7.88 -5.78 -0.04
CA GLU A 93 -8.66 -6.85 -0.65
C GLU A 93 -7.87 -7.43 -1.82
N PHE A 94 -7.84 -8.75 -1.92
CA PHE A 94 -7.07 -9.49 -2.92
C PHE A 94 -7.89 -10.65 -3.47
N ILE A 95 -7.74 -10.93 -4.76
CA ILE A 95 -8.53 -11.93 -5.46
C ILE A 95 -7.60 -12.89 -6.22
N GLU A 96 -7.69 -14.18 -5.90
CA GLU A 96 -7.06 -15.23 -6.69
C GLU A 96 -8.09 -15.79 -7.67
N TYR A 97 -7.79 -15.62 -8.96
CA TYR A 97 -8.60 -16.15 -10.05
C TYR A 97 -8.14 -17.57 -10.39
N GLY A 98 -9.00 -18.57 -10.14
CA GLY A 98 -8.76 -19.96 -10.50
C GLY A 98 -10.06 -20.70 -10.78
N GLU A 99 -10.02 -22.04 -10.77
CA GLU A 99 -11.26 -22.86 -10.87
C GLU A 99 -12.26 -22.50 -9.76
N ILE A 100 -11.75 -22.10 -8.60
CA ILE A 100 -12.52 -21.51 -7.50
C ILE A 100 -11.93 -20.14 -7.22
N GLN A 101 -12.74 -19.09 -7.35
CA GLN A 101 -12.37 -17.74 -6.95
C GLN A 101 -12.22 -17.67 -5.43
N GLN A 102 -11.12 -17.09 -4.97
CA GLN A 102 -10.84 -16.86 -3.56
C GLN A 102 -10.66 -15.36 -3.33
N GLU A 103 -11.30 -14.85 -2.29
CA GLU A 103 -11.17 -13.46 -1.86
C GLU A 103 -10.53 -13.43 -0.47
N LEU A 104 -9.52 -12.56 -0.31
CA LEU A 104 -8.87 -12.32 0.98
C LEU A 104 -8.98 -10.84 1.32
N SER A 105 -9.63 -10.53 2.43
CA SER A 105 -9.62 -9.20 3.03
C SER A 105 -8.73 -9.21 4.28
N CYS A 106 -7.92 -8.17 4.44
CA CYS A 106 -7.08 -8.01 5.63
C CYS A 106 -7.06 -6.55 6.09
N GLY A 107 -6.65 -6.34 7.33
CA GLY A 107 -6.51 -5.00 7.88
C GLY A 107 -5.92 -4.99 9.28
N PHE A 108 -5.39 -3.84 9.67
CA PHE A 108 -4.92 -3.57 11.03
C PHE A 108 -4.82 -2.06 11.27
N ILE A 109 -4.77 -1.67 12.54
CA ILE A 109 -4.56 -0.28 12.94
C ILE A 109 -3.10 -0.06 13.34
N PHE A 110 -2.57 1.10 13.01
CA PHE A 110 -1.26 1.58 13.43
C PHE A 110 -1.27 3.09 13.70
N ASP A 111 -0.19 3.62 14.26
CA ASP A 111 -0.04 5.04 14.53
C ASP A 111 0.62 5.78 13.35
N GLN A 112 0.19 6.98 13.03
CA GLN A 112 0.74 7.74 11.91
C GLN A 112 2.26 8.03 12.00
N SER A 113 2.88 7.89 13.18
CA SER A 113 4.34 8.04 13.35
C SER A 113 5.16 7.07 12.48
N TYR A 114 4.56 6.01 11.94
CA TYR A 114 5.21 5.11 10.98
C TYR A 114 5.17 5.61 9.52
N LEU A 115 4.32 6.59 9.19
CA LEU A 115 4.16 7.08 7.81
C LEU A 115 5.34 7.89 7.25
N PRO A 116 6.08 8.73 8.00
CA PRO A 116 7.11 9.59 7.42
C PRO A 116 8.17 8.82 6.62
N ASN A 117 8.68 7.71 7.18
CA ASN A 117 9.68 6.90 6.51
C ASN A 117 9.11 6.12 5.31
N PHE A 118 7.84 5.69 5.41
CA PHE A 118 7.13 5.04 4.29
C PHE A 118 6.93 6.02 3.12
N ILE A 119 6.52 7.27 3.40
CA ILE A 119 6.37 8.34 2.40
C ILE A 119 7.71 8.62 1.71
N GLU A 120 8.80 8.76 2.47
CA GLU A 120 10.14 9.01 1.90
C GLU A 120 10.57 7.90 0.95
N GLN A 121 10.30 6.64 1.29
CA GLN A 121 10.61 5.50 0.43
C GLN A 121 9.77 5.50 -0.87
N LEU A 122 8.47 5.80 -0.78
CA LEU A 122 7.60 5.95 -1.95
C LEU A 122 8.08 7.08 -2.89
N GLU A 123 8.41 8.25 -2.34
CA GLU A 123 8.91 9.40 -3.11
C GLU A 123 10.20 9.04 -3.87
N ARG A 124 11.11 8.27 -3.26
CA ARG A 124 12.33 7.78 -3.94
C ARG A 124 12.03 6.80 -5.08
N VAL A 125 11.06 5.91 -4.90
CA VAL A 125 10.64 4.99 -5.97
C VAL A 125 10.08 5.78 -7.15
N ILE A 126 9.21 6.77 -6.89
CA ILE A 126 8.65 7.63 -7.93
C ILE A 126 9.77 8.35 -8.68
N GLN A 127 10.71 8.98 -7.97
CA GLN A 127 11.85 9.68 -8.59
C GLN A 127 12.75 8.78 -9.43
N THR A 128 12.87 7.49 -9.08
CA THR A 128 13.79 6.57 -9.78
C THR A 128 13.11 5.83 -10.93
N LYS A 129 11.81 5.58 -10.85
CA LYS A 129 11.07 4.68 -11.77
C LYS A 129 10.02 5.37 -12.62
N TYR A 130 9.62 6.59 -12.24
CA TYR A 130 8.52 7.33 -12.87
C TYR A 130 8.93 8.78 -13.24
N SER A 131 10.24 9.05 -13.32
CA SER A 131 10.82 10.30 -13.84
C SER A 131 11.14 10.22 -15.32
#